data_AF-A0A5S3YMI2-F1
#
_entry.id   AF-A0A5S3YMI2-F1
#
_cell.length_a   1.000
_cell.length_b   1.000
_cell.length_c   1.000
_cell.angle_alpha   90.00
_cell.angle_beta   90.00
_cell.angle_gamma   90.00
#
_symmetry.space_group_name_H-M   'P 1'
#
loop_
_entity.id
_entity.type
_entity.pdbx_description
1 polymer ?
#
loop_
_entity_poly.entity_id
_entity_poly.type
_entity_poly.pdbx_seq_one_letter_code
_entity_poly.pdbx_strand_id
1 'polypeptide(L)'
;AGKGVIVAMTEAEAEEAIRDMLAGNAFGEAGSRVVIEEFLEGEEASFIVMVDGKNVLPFATSQDHKRAFNDDLGPNTGGMGAYSPAPVVTADIHQRIMDEVIFPTVNGMASEDNPYTGFLYAGLMIAADGTPKVIEYNCRFGD
;
A
#
# COMPACT_ATOMS: atom_id res chain seq x y z
N ALA A 1 -3.21 7.11 -15.51
CA ALA A 1 -4.11 8.07 -14.84
C ALA A 1 -4.04 7.78 -13.35
N GLY A 2 -3.31 8.61 -12.59
CA GLY A 2 -3.16 8.55 -11.13
C GLY A 2 -3.40 9.93 -10.53
N LYS A 3 -4.38 10.65 -11.08
CA LYS A 3 -4.60 12.09 -10.84
C LYS A 3 -5.49 12.39 -9.62
N GLY A 4 -5.88 11.37 -8.85
CA GLY A 4 -6.82 11.51 -7.73
C GLY A 4 -6.17 11.51 -6.34
N VAL A 5 -4.85 11.41 -6.24
CA VAL A 5 -4.12 11.34 -4.97
C VAL A 5 -3.22 12.56 -4.85
N ILE A 6 -3.34 13.29 -3.73
CA ILE A 6 -2.52 14.45 -3.41
C ILE A 6 -1.89 14.21 -2.05
N VAL A 7 -0.56 14.30 -1.97
CA VAL A 7 0.17 14.29 -0.70
C VAL A 7 0.41 15.75 -0.32
N ALA A 8 -0.40 16.27 0.61
CA ALA A 8 -0.26 17.62 1.12
C ALA A 8 0.74 17.65 2.28
N MET A 9 1.78 18.47 2.18
CA MET A 9 2.83 18.60 3.19
C MET A 9 2.57 19.76 4.16
N THR A 10 1.56 20.59 3.87
CA THR A 10 1.09 21.66 4.74
C THR A 10 -0.43 21.65 4.87
N GLU A 11 -0.94 22.21 5.95
CA GLU A 11 -2.39 22.37 6.17
C GLU A 11 -3.04 23.20 5.05
N ALA A 12 -2.36 24.25 4.58
CA ALA A 12 -2.85 25.08 3.49
C ALA A 12 -2.98 24.29 2.17
N GLU A 13 -1.99 23.46 1.84
CA GLU A 13 -2.07 22.58 0.66
C GLU A 13 -3.21 21.56 0.78
N ALA A 14 -3.44 21.02 1.99
CA ALA A 14 -4.52 20.08 2.24
C ALA A 14 -5.89 20.74 2.06
N GLU A 15 -6.08 21.95 2.61
CA GLU A 15 -7.31 22.73 2.43
C GLU A 15 -7.58 23.06 0.96
N GLU A 16 -6.55 23.49 0.22
CA GLU A 16 -6.66 23.81 -1.20
C GLU A 16 -7.04 22.57 -2.02
N ALA A 17 -6.36 21.44 -1.79
CA ALA A 17 -6.66 20.17 -2.44
C ALA A 17 -8.11 19.71 -2.21
N ILE A 18 -8.60 19.79 -0.97
CA ILE A 18 -9.97 19.42 -0.62
C ILE A 18 -11.00 20.32 -1.32
N ARG A 19 -10.77 21.64 -1.32
CA ARG A 19 -11.66 22.61 -1.99
C ARG A 19 -11.71 22.34 -3.49
N ASP A 20 -10.56 22.14 -4.12
CA ASP A 20 -10.46 21.89 -5.56
C ASP A 20 -11.14 20.58 -5.96
N MET A 21 -10.99 19.53 -5.15
CA MET A 21 -11.65 18.24 -5.37
C MET A 21 -13.17 18.36 -5.23
N LEU A 22 -13.66 19.01 -4.17
CA LEU A 22 -15.10 19.10 -3.84
C LEU A 22 -15.88 20.18 -4.59
N ALA A 23 -15.21 21.21 -5.12
CA ALA A 23 -15.87 22.28 -5.87
C ALA A 23 -16.35 21.86 -7.27
N GLY A 24 -16.14 20.59 -7.67
CA GLY A 24 -16.70 20.01 -8.90
C GLY A 24 -16.02 20.44 -10.21
N ASN A 25 -15.01 21.30 -10.15
CA ASN A 25 -14.38 21.89 -11.35
C ASN A 25 -13.35 20.97 -12.04
N ALA A 26 -12.82 19.94 -11.34
CA ALA A 26 -11.70 19.15 -11.86
C ALA A 26 -12.06 17.71 -12.27
N PHE A 27 -13.08 17.06 -11.68
CA PHE A 27 -13.27 15.60 -11.81
C PHE A 27 -14.72 15.08 -12.05
N GLY A 28 -15.70 15.95 -12.32
CA GLY A 28 -17.10 15.52 -12.59
C GLY A 28 -17.76 14.85 -11.36
N GLU A 29 -18.68 13.89 -11.56
CA GLU A 29 -19.37 13.14 -10.47
C GLU A 29 -18.40 12.46 -9.46
N ALA A 30 -17.15 12.18 -9.89
CA ALA A 30 -16.10 11.62 -9.04
C ALA A 30 -15.48 12.64 -8.04
N GLY A 31 -15.77 13.94 -8.18
CA GLY A 31 -15.32 14.99 -7.26
C GLY A 31 -16.24 15.20 -6.03
N SER A 32 -17.22 14.34 -5.80
CA SER A 32 -18.21 14.54 -4.73
C SER A 32 -17.80 13.98 -3.36
N ARG A 33 -16.69 13.22 -3.29
CA ARG A 33 -16.23 12.57 -2.06
C ARG A 33 -14.71 12.56 -2.00
N VAL A 34 -14.18 13.03 -0.87
CA VAL A 34 -12.75 12.94 -0.52
C VAL A 34 -12.56 11.90 0.57
N VAL A 35 -11.43 11.20 0.53
CA VAL A 35 -10.94 10.35 1.62
C VAL A 35 -9.66 11.00 2.11
N ILE A 36 -9.57 11.23 3.42
CA ILE A 36 -8.38 11.80 4.07
C ILE A 36 -7.74 10.65 4.84
N GLU A 37 -6.50 10.33 4.49
CA GLU A 37 -5.73 9.25 5.10
C GLU A 37 -4.49 9.82 5.80
N GLU A 38 -4.00 9.08 6.79
CA GLU A 38 -2.73 9.41 7.44
C GLU A 38 -1.58 9.34 6.42
N PHE A 39 -0.71 10.34 6.40
CA PHE A 39 0.56 10.23 5.67
C PHE A 39 1.48 9.26 6.38
N LEU A 40 1.87 8.19 5.69
CA LEU A 40 2.76 7.16 6.24
C LEU A 40 4.19 7.43 5.81
N GLU A 41 5.07 7.64 6.79
CA GLU A 41 6.51 7.81 6.57
C GLU A 41 7.25 6.52 6.88
N GLY A 42 8.22 6.16 6.04
CA GLY A 42 8.99 4.94 6.19
C GLY A 42 9.59 4.47 4.88
N GLU A 43 9.95 3.20 4.86
CA GLU A 43 10.46 2.51 3.68
C GLU A 43 9.41 1.52 3.15
N GLU A 44 9.11 1.59 1.85
CA GLU A 44 8.11 0.72 1.23
C GLU A 44 8.63 -0.72 1.09
N ALA A 45 7.73 -1.68 1.31
CA ALA A 45 7.99 -3.09 1.08
C ALA A 45 6.75 -3.78 0.50
N SER A 46 6.97 -4.69 -0.42
CA SER A 46 5.96 -5.59 -0.95
C SER A 46 6.03 -6.93 -0.21
N PHE A 47 4.91 -7.34 0.36
CA PHE A 47 4.78 -8.63 1.04
C PHE A 47 3.72 -9.48 0.36
N ILE A 48 4.13 -10.54 -0.32
CA ILE A 48 3.25 -11.42 -1.09
C ILE A 48 3.10 -12.74 -0.36
N VAL A 49 1.87 -13.23 -0.26
CA VAL A 49 1.56 -14.56 0.25
C VAL A 49 0.62 -15.31 -0.68
N MET A 50 0.72 -16.64 -0.71
CA MET A 50 -0.28 -17.50 -1.32
C MET A 50 -1.23 -18.00 -0.24
N VAL A 51 -2.54 -17.89 -0.48
CA VAL A 51 -3.61 -18.24 0.45
C VAL A 51 -4.52 -19.28 -0.20
N ASP A 52 -4.93 -20.30 0.56
CA ASP A 52 -5.84 -21.38 0.11
C ASP A 52 -7.24 -21.34 0.75
N GLY A 53 -7.60 -20.19 1.33
CA GLY A 53 -8.79 -19.99 2.15
C GLY A 53 -8.52 -20.00 3.65
N LYS A 54 -7.48 -20.70 4.12
CA LYS A 54 -7.16 -20.75 5.57
C LYS A 54 -5.66 -20.80 5.89
N ASN A 55 -4.86 -21.39 5.01
CA ASN A 55 -3.42 -21.50 5.16
C ASN A 55 -2.77 -20.39 4.35
N VAL A 56 -1.61 -19.94 4.83
CA VAL A 56 -0.84 -18.85 4.23
C VAL A 56 0.60 -19.34 4.02
N LEU A 57 1.12 -19.17 2.81
CA LEU A 57 2.51 -19.41 2.46
C LEU A 57 3.18 -18.10 1.98
N PRO A 58 4.08 -17.50 2.78
CA PRO A 58 4.79 -16.29 2.36
C PRO A 58 5.78 -16.54 1.22
N PHE A 59 5.86 -15.57 0.31
CA PHE A 59 6.87 -15.51 -0.74
C PHE A 59 8.08 -14.67 -0.28
N ALA A 60 9.12 -14.62 -1.12
CA ALA A 60 10.23 -13.71 -0.89
C ALA A 60 9.76 -12.26 -0.91
N THR A 61 10.29 -11.44 -0.01
CA THR A 61 9.98 -10.01 0.08
C THR A 61 10.60 -9.26 -1.08
N SER A 62 9.99 -8.16 -1.48
CA SER A 62 10.57 -7.29 -2.50
C SER A 62 10.33 -5.82 -2.16
N GLN A 63 11.13 -4.95 -2.74
CA GLN A 63 10.92 -3.51 -2.71
C GLN A 63 10.91 -3.01 -4.15
N ASP A 64 9.89 -2.25 -4.48
CA ASP A 64 9.67 -1.66 -5.81
C ASP A 64 10.02 -0.17 -5.77
N HIS A 65 10.63 0.32 -6.84
CA HIS A 65 10.94 1.73 -7.03
C HIS A 65 9.89 2.37 -7.93
N LYS A 66 8.91 3.06 -7.34
CA LYS A 66 7.77 3.62 -8.10
C LYS A 66 8.09 4.92 -8.83
N ARG A 67 9.13 5.64 -8.44
CA ARG A 67 9.44 6.98 -8.96
C ARG A 67 10.21 6.92 -10.29
N ALA A 68 9.79 7.74 -11.25
CA ALA A 68 10.30 7.68 -12.62
C ALA A 68 11.78 8.05 -12.78
N PHE A 69 12.34 8.82 -11.84
CA PHE A 69 13.72 9.32 -11.90
C PHE A 69 14.53 8.89 -10.66
N ASN A 70 15.85 9.03 -10.74
CA ASN A 70 16.76 8.77 -9.63
C ASN A 70 16.41 9.59 -8.38
N ASP A 71 16.87 9.11 -7.22
CA ASP A 71 16.64 9.73 -5.92
C ASP A 71 15.15 9.91 -5.58
N ASP A 72 14.32 8.98 -6.07
CA ASP A 72 12.88 8.95 -5.88
C ASP A 72 12.14 10.22 -6.36
N LEU A 73 12.64 10.80 -7.45
CA LEU A 73 12.08 11.99 -8.08
C LEU A 73 11.12 11.67 -9.23
N GLY A 74 10.29 12.67 -9.58
CA GLY A 74 9.36 12.59 -10.71
C GLY A 74 8.01 11.95 -10.37
N PRO A 75 7.15 11.75 -11.39
CA PRO A 75 5.81 11.20 -11.17
C PRO A 75 5.88 9.75 -10.69
N ASN A 76 4.86 9.33 -9.92
CA ASN A 76 4.65 7.92 -9.61
C ASN A 76 4.33 7.12 -10.89
N THR A 77 4.91 5.93 -10.99
CA THR A 77 4.71 4.96 -12.07
C THR A 77 4.09 3.67 -11.52
N GLY A 78 3.90 2.66 -12.36
CA GLY A 78 3.52 1.32 -11.88
C GLY A 78 4.64 0.59 -11.14
N GLY A 79 5.89 1.01 -11.34
CA GLY A 79 7.13 0.36 -10.88
C GLY A 79 8.22 0.51 -11.95
N MET A 80 9.39 1.02 -11.57
CA MET A 80 10.56 1.16 -12.45
C MET A 80 11.52 -0.04 -12.33
N GLY A 81 11.33 -0.86 -11.30
CA GLY A 81 12.12 -2.05 -11.03
C GLY A 81 12.05 -2.42 -9.56
N ALA A 82 12.23 -3.71 -9.27
CA ALA A 82 12.20 -4.24 -7.92
C ALA A 82 13.38 -5.18 -7.67
N TYR A 83 13.72 -5.39 -6.40
CA TYR A 83 14.72 -6.36 -5.99
C TYR A 83 14.22 -7.22 -4.83
N SER A 84 14.85 -8.39 -4.64
CA SER A 84 14.50 -9.37 -3.61
C SER A 84 15.75 -10.09 -3.09
N PRO A 85 15.87 -10.37 -1.76
CA PRO A 85 14.95 -9.98 -0.70
C PRO A 85 15.07 -8.50 -0.31
N ALA A 86 14.01 -7.93 0.26
CA ALA A 86 14.01 -6.56 0.78
C ALA A 86 14.60 -6.51 2.21
N PRO A 87 15.73 -5.82 2.45
CA PRO A 87 16.43 -5.80 3.74
C PRO A 87 15.65 -5.08 4.84
N VAL A 88 14.73 -4.17 4.47
CA VAL A 88 13.80 -3.52 5.41
C VAL A 88 12.90 -4.54 6.13
N VAL A 89 12.61 -5.69 5.50
CA VAL A 89 11.83 -6.76 6.11
C VAL A 89 12.75 -7.73 6.83
N THR A 90 13.14 -7.34 8.04
CA THR A 90 13.88 -8.22 8.96
C THR A 90 13.01 -9.41 9.41
N ALA A 91 13.60 -10.40 10.08
CA ALA A 91 12.84 -11.55 10.61
C ALA A 91 11.75 -11.12 11.61
N ASP A 92 12.06 -10.13 12.46
CA ASP A 92 11.10 -9.60 13.43
C ASP A 92 9.95 -8.85 12.73
N ILE A 93 10.28 -8.04 11.72
CA ILE A 93 9.28 -7.31 10.92
C ILE A 93 8.43 -8.30 10.10
N HIS A 94 9.03 -9.34 9.54
CA HIS A 94 8.29 -10.41 8.86
C HIS A 94 7.24 -11.03 9.78
N GLN A 95 7.61 -11.36 11.02
CA GLN A 95 6.68 -11.94 11.98
C GLN A 95 5.55 -10.96 12.33
N ARG A 96 5.87 -9.67 12.54
CA ARG A 96 4.87 -8.63 12.75
C ARG A 96 3.91 -8.48 11.57
N ILE A 97 4.41 -8.52 10.34
CA ILE A 97 3.55 -8.48 9.14
C ILE A 97 2.61 -9.69 9.12
N MET A 98 3.09 -10.88 9.44
CA MET A 98 2.25 -12.08 9.50
C MET A 98 1.15 -11.95 10.55
N ASP A 99 1.50 -11.53 11.77
CA ASP A 99 0.60 -11.52 12.92
C ASP A 99 -0.35 -10.32 12.95
N GLU A 100 0.11 -9.15 12.51
CA GLU A 100 -0.64 -7.88 12.58
C GLU A 100 -1.40 -7.57 11.28
N VAL A 101 -0.97 -8.13 10.14
CA VAL A 101 -1.54 -7.80 8.82
C VAL A 101 -2.14 -9.03 8.14
N ILE A 102 -1.33 -10.05 7.85
CA ILE A 102 -1.73 -11.13 6.95
C ILE A 102 -2.76 -12.06 7.59
N PHE A 103 -2.48 -12.62 8.77
CA PHE A 103 -3.43 -13.50 9.44
C PHE A 103 -4.74 -12.78 9.79
N PRO A 104 -4.73 -11.56 10.36
CA PRO A 104 -5.97 -10.81 10.59
C PRO A 104 -6.78 -10.60 9.31
N THR A 105 -6.12 -10.29 8.20
CA THR A 105 -6.79 -10.04 6.91
C THR A 105 -7.43 -11.30 6.33
N VAL A 106 -6.68 -12.42 6.30
CA VAL A 106 -7.20 -13.70 5.81
C VAL A 106 -8.35 -14.21 6.70
N ASN A 107 -8.20 -14.12 8.02
CA ASN A 107 -9.23 -14.52 8.97
C ASN A 107 -10.47 -13.60 8.89
N GLY A 108 -10.26 -12.30 8.72
CA GLY A 108 -11.33 -11.32 8.55
C GLY A 108 -12.19 -11.64 7.33
N MET A 109 -11.56 -11.81 6.16
CA MET A 109 -12.25 -12.21 4.93
C MET A 109 -13.04 -13.52 5.09
N ALA A 110 -12.45 -14.52 5.74
CA ALA A 110 -13.15 -15.77 6.03
C ALA A 110 -14.34 -15.59 6.98
N SER A 111 -14.21 -14.72 7.99
CA SER A 111 -15.28 -14.44 8.96
C SER A 111 -16.48 -13.70 8.35
N GLU A 112 -16.25 -12.99 7.24
CA GLU A 112 -17.27 -12.31 6.43
C GLU A 112 -17.88 -13.23 5.35
N ASP A 113 -17.63 -14.54 5.40
CA ASP A 113 -18.05 -15.54 4.41
C ASP A 113 -17.50 -15.29 2.99
N ASN A 114 -16.35 -14.61 2.92
CA ASN A 114 -15.63 -14.30 1.68
C ASN A 114 -14.19 -14.87 1.71
N PRO A 115 -13.99 -16.20 1.88
CA PRO A 115 -12.66 -16.78 2.01
C PRO A 115 -11.80 -16.51 0.77
N TYR A 116 -10.57 -16.05 1.00
CA TYR A 116 -9.66 -15.65 -0.07
C TYR A 116 -8.77 -16.81 -0.54
N THR A 117 -8.68 -17.02 -1.85
CA THR A 117 -7.79 -18.01 -2.47
C THR A 117 -7.01 -17.37 -3.61
N GLY A 118 -5.69 -17.52 -3.59
CA GLY A 118 -4.78 -16.96 -4.61
C GLY A 118 -3.63 -16.18 -3.98
N PHE A 119 -3.08 -15.24 -4.74
CA PHE A 119 -2.02 -14.34 -4.26
C PHE A 119 -2.64 -13.16 -3.54
N LEU A 120 -2.19 -12.90 -2.33
CA LEU A 120 -2.48 -11.67 -1.60
C LEU A 120 -1.20 -10.85 -1.54
N TYR A 121 -1.21 -9.72 -2.24
CA TYR A 121 -0.14 -8.73 -2.19
C TYR A 121 -0.52 -7.66 -1.17
N ALA A 122 0.32 -7.46 -0.16
CA ALA A 122 0.23 -6.34 0.77
C ALA A 122 1.35 -5.34 0.44
N GLY A 123 0.95 -4.14 0.01
CA GLY A 123 1.85 -2.99 -0.08
C GLY A 123 1.97 -2.37 1.31
N LEU A 124 3.19 -2.32 1.85
CA LEU A 124 3.44 -1.90 3.22
C LEU A 124 4.36 -0.70 3.26
N MET A 125 4.09 0.18 4.24
CA MET A 125 5.05 1.16 4.72
C MET A 125 5.65 0.64 6.02
N ILE A 126 6.97 0.50 6.09
CA ILE A 126 7.68 0.13 7.32
C ILE A 126 8.19 1.41 7.97
N ALA A 127 7.55 1.81 9.08
CA ALA A 127 7.97 2.99 9.82
C ALA A 127 9.36 2.79 10.45
N ALA A 128 9.99 3.90 10.87
CA ALA A 128 11.34 3.88 11.46
C ALA A 128 11.46 3.04 12.75
N ASP A 129 10.35 2.81 13.46
CA ASP A 129 10.27 1.94 14.63
C ASP A 129 10.01 0.45 14.28
N GLY A 130 9.96 0.13 12.98
CA GLY A 130 9.68 -1.20 12.44
C GLY A 130 8.20 -1.56 12.39
N THR A 131 7.28 -0.60 12.65
CA THR A 131 5.83 -0.85 12.56
C THR A 131 5.38 -0.98 11.10
N PRO A 132 4.81 -2.13 10.69
CA PRO A 132 4.26 -2.28 9.35
C PRO A 132 2.86 -1.66 9.27
N LYS A 133 2.64 -0.80 8.29
CA LYS A 133 1.31 -0.24 7.98
C LYS A 133 0.92 -0.59 6.56
N VAL A 134 -0.34 -1.00 6.36
CA VAL A 134 -0.87 -1.34 5.04
C VAL A 134 -1.18 -0.06 4.28
N ILE A 135 -0.64 0.05 3.07
CA ILE A 135 -0.99 1.08 2.09
C ILE A 135 -2.15 0.56 1.23
N GLU A 136 -1.98 -0.63 0.66
CA GLU A 136 -2.98 -1.23 -0.22
C GLU A 136 -2.88 -2.76 -0.25
N TYR A 137 -3.96 -3.39 -0.70
CA TYR A 137 -3.98 -4.79 -1.09
C TYR A 137 -4.18 -4.93 -2.59
N ASN A 138 -3.50 -5.92 -3.17
CA ASN A 138 -3.74 -6.33 -4.55
C ASN A 138 -4.03 -7.83 -4.62
N CYS A 139 -4.97 -8.19 -5.50
CA CYS A 139 -5.44 -9.57 -5.68
C CYS A 139 -4.71 -10.34 -6.78
N ARG A 140 -3.70 -9.74 -7.41
CA ARG A 140 -2.78 -10.39 -8.37
C ARG A 140 -1.34 -10.28 -7.89
N PHE A 141 -0.43 -10.99 -8.55
CA PHE A 141 0.99 -10.70 -8.43
C PHE A 141 1.22 -9.19 -8.68
N GLY A 142 2.04 -8.58 -7.84
CA GLY A 142 2.62 -7.27 -8.14
C GLY A 142 3.35 -7.32 -9.47
N ASP A 143 3.39 -6.18 -10.17
CA ASP A 143 4.21 -6.07 -11.39
C ASP A 143 5.70 -6.21 -11.08
#